data_AF-A0A527J996-F1
#
_entry.id   AF-A0A527J996-F1
#
_cell.length_a   1.000
_cell.length_b   1.000
_cell.length_c   1.000
_cell.angle_alpha   90.00
_cell.angle_beta   90.00
_cell.angle_gamma   90.00
#
_symmetry.space_group_name_H-M   'P 1'
#
loop_
_entity.id
_entity.type
_entity.pdbx_description
1 polymer ?
#
loop_
_entity_poly.entity_id
_entity_poly.type
_entity_poly.pdbx_seq_one_letter_code
_entity_poly.pdbx_strand_id
1 'polypeptide(L)'
;MSRAELFAAVDAPALRPLPAEPYAFALWKRCRVAPDYHVEVDGNWYSVPYRLIRELVDVRIADRTVEAFYKGERVASHAKSPGRRNHATLADHMPSAHRRHASWTPTRISFVAEKIGPSTAALTT
;
A
#
# COMPACT_ATOMS: atom_id res chain seq x y z
N MET A 1 -40.37 18.42 -30.42
CA MET A 1 -39.04 18.73 -29.87
C MET A 1 -38.12 17.55 -30.04
N SER A 2 -36.85 17.78 -30.35
CA SER A 2 -35.81 16.76 -30.39
C SER A 2 -35.25 16.47 -28.99
N ARG A 3 -34.52 15.36 -28.82
CA ARG A 3 -33.80 15.04 -27.58
C ARG A 3 -32.85 16.15 -27.15
N ALA A 4 -32.19 16.81 -28.10
CA ALA A 4 -31.24 17.89 -27.83
C ALA A 4 -31.96 19.14 -27.30
N GLU A 5 -33.13 19.46 -27.86
CA GLU A 5 -33.96 20.59 -27.39
C GLU A 5 -34.48 20.35 -25.98
N LEU A 6 -34.91 19.13 -25.67
CA LEU A 6 -35.38 18.77 -24.33
C LEU A 6 -34.24 18.85 -23.30
N PHE A 7 -33.04 18.36 -23.65
CA PHE A 7 -31.86 18.45 -22.80
C PHE A 7 -31.47 19.91 -22.51
N ALA A 8 -31.46 20.77 -23.52
CA ALA A 8 -31.12 22.18 -23.36
C ALA A 8 -32.14 22.93 -22.49
N ALA A 9 -33.43 22.61 -22.62
CA ALA A 9 -34.49 23.29 -21.89
C ALA A 9 -34.65 22.82 -20.43
N VAL A 10 -34.39 21.54 -20.14
CA VAL A 10 -34.72 20.91 -18.85
C VAL A 10 -33.47 20.49 -18.08
N ASP A 11 -32.59 19.71 -18.71
CA ASP A 11 -31.46 19.09 -18.02
C ASP A 11 -30.32 20.08 -17.79
N ALA A 12 -29.89 20.78 -18.85
CA ALA A 12 -28.74 21.70 -18.83
C ALA A 12 -28.77 22.74 -17.69
N PRO A 13 -29.89 23.46 -17.42
CA PRO A 13 -29.93 24.43 -16.31
C PRO A 13 -29.92 23.78 -14.92
N ALA A 14 -30.25 22.50 -14.79
CA ALA A 14 -30.22 21.76 -13.52
C ALA A 14 -28.86 21.07 -13.26
N LEU A 15 -27.98 20.99 -14.26
CA LEU A 15 -26.67 20.37 -14.11
C LEU A 15 -25.71 21.25 -13.30
N ARG A 16 -24.89 20.57 -12.49
CA ARG A 16 -23.72 21.18 -11.87
C ARG A 16 -22.59 21.34 -12.90
N PRO A 17 -21.68 22.31 -12.72
CA PRO A 17 -20.49 22.40 -13.55
C PRO A 17 -19.71 21.08 -13.51
N LEU A 18 -19.10 20.74 -14.64
CA LEU A 18 -18.25 19.56 -14.74
C LEU A 18 -17.12 19.67 -13.71
N PRO A 19 -16.91 18.65 -12.85
CA PRO A 19 -15.78 18.64 -11.93
C PRO A 19 -14.47 18.78 -12.71
N ALA A 20 -13.53 19.56 -12.17
CA ALA A 20 -12.22 19.77 -12.78
C ALA A 20 -11.40 18.46 -12.88
N GLU A 21 -11.66 17.53 -11.96
CA GLU A 21 -10.98 16.25 -11.86
C GLU A 21 -11.89 15.12 -12.37
N PRO A 22 -11.38 14.21 -13.22
CA PRO A 22 -12.12 13.04 -13.64
C PRO A 22 -12.55 12.16 -12.46
N TYR A 23 -13.64 11.43 -12.63
CA TYR A 23 -14.07 10.43 -11.66
C TYR A 23 -12.99 9.35 -11.45
N ALA A 24 -12.50 9.22 -10.21
CA ALA A 24 -11.50 8.23 -9.84
C ALA A 24 -12.16 6.90 -9.44
N PHE A 25 -12.27 5.98 -10.40
CA PHE A 25 -12.75 4.62 -10.13
C PHE A 25 -11.83 3.90 -9.14
N ALA A 26 -12.44 3.19 -8.18
CA ALA A 26 -11.72 2.35 -7.23
C ALA A 26 -12.52 1.09 -6.90
N LEU A 27 -11.79 -0.02 -6.75
CA LEU A 27 -12.32 -1.27 -6.22
C LEU A 27 -12.08 -1.33 -4.72
N TRP A 28 -13.00 -1.98 -4.02
CA TRP A 28 -12.86 -2.24 -2.59
C TRP A 28 -12.71 -3.74 -2.35
N LYS A 29 -11.70 -4.11 -1.57
CA LYS A 29 -11.41 -5.49 -1.20
C LYS A 29 -11.17 -5.56 0.30
N ARG A 30 -11.86 -6.46 1.00
CA ARG A 30 -11.56 -6.73 2.40
C ARG A 30 -10.43 -7.75 2.50
N CYS A 31 -9.37 -7.39 3.21
CA CYS A 31 -8.16 -8.19 3.35
C CYS A 31 -7.86 -8.46 4.82
N ARG A 32 -7.35 -9.66 5.14
CA ARG A 32 -6.74 -9.93 6.44
C ARG A 32 -5.26 -9.62 6.36
N VAL A 33 -4.76 -8.86 7.34
CA VAL A 33 -3.33 -8.52 7.41
C VAL A 33 -2.53 -9.76 7.76
N ALA A 34 -1.52 -10.06 6.95
CA ALA A 34 -0.64 -11.20 7.13
C ALA A 34 0.33 -10.99 8.32
N PRO A 35 0.94 -12.07 8.86
CA PRO A 35 1.86 -11.99 9.99
C PRO A 35 3.09 -11.09 9.76
N ASP A 36 3.48 -10.91 8.50
CA ASP A 36 4.53 -10.01 8.05
C ASP A 36 4.03 -8.57 7.83
N TYR A 37 2.89 -8.19 8.42
CA TYR A 37 2.27 -6.86 8.34
C TYR A 37 1.94 -6.36 6.92
N HIS A 38 1.69 -7.26 5.98
CA HIS A 38 1.29 -6.91 4.61
C HIS A 38 -0.16 -7.32 4.27
N VAL A 39 -0.73 -6.63 3.29
CA VAL A 39 -1.94 -7.05 2.57
C VAL A 39 -1.61 -7.31 1.11
N GLU A 40 -2.25 -8.33 0.54
CA GLU A 40 -2.05 -8.71 -0.86
C GLU A 40 -3.11 -8.09 -1.78
N VAL A 41 -2.64 -7.39 -2.80
CA VAL A 41 -3.45 -6.82 -3.88
C VAL A 41 -2.80 -7.19 -5.21
N ASP A 42 -3.55 -7.89 -6.07
CA ASP A 42 -3.13 -8.30 -7.42
C ASP A 42 -1.75 -8.99 -7.47
N GLY A 43 -1.42 -9.80 -6.45
CA GLY A 43 -0.13 -10.47 -6.33
C GLY A 43 1.04 -9.58 -5.92
N ASN A 44 0.78 -8.37 -5.41
CA ASN A 44 1.76 -7.49 -4.77
C ASN A 44 1.39 -7.30 -3.30
N TRP A 45 2.40 -7.02 -2.46
CA TRP A 45 2.25 -6.88 -1.02
C TRP A 45 2.50 -5.45 -0.56
N TYR A 46 1.54 -4.90 0.17
CA TYR A 46 1.59 -3.54 0.69
C TYR A 46 1.56 -3.57 2.20
N SER A 47 2.56 -2.96 2.83
CA SER A 47 2.65 -2.94 4.29
C SER A 47 1.54 -2.10 4.91
N VAL A 48 1.12 -2.48 6.11
CA VAL A 48 0.25 -1.70 7.00
C VAL A 48 0.89 -1.66 8.40
N PRO A 49 0.49 -0.73 9.30
CA PRO A 49 1.06 -0.69 10.65
C PRO A 49 1.02 -2.05 11.34
N TYR A 50 2.16 -2.55 11.84
CA TYR A 50 2.29 -3.91 12.41
C TYR A 50 1.30 -4.25 13.52
N ARG A 51 0.80 -3.23 14.24
CA ARG A 51 -0.25 -3.36 15.24
C ARG A 51 -1.56 -3.95 14.69
N LEU A 52 -1.74 -3.97 13.37
CA LEU A 52 -2.90 -4.50 12.67
C LEU A 52 -2.71 -5.93 12.16
N ILE A 53 -1.61 -6.61 12.51
CA ILE A 53 -1.41 -8.03 12.14
C ILE A 53 -2.65 -8.85 12.54
N ARG A 54 -3.13 -9.69 11.61
CA ARG A 54 -4.36 -10.51 11.70
C ARG A 54 -5.70 -9.76 11.72
N GLU A 55 -5.70 -8.44 11.80
CA GLU A 55 -6.93 -7.65 11.66
C GLU A 55 -7.48 -7.68 10.23
N LEU A 56 -8.77 -7.39 10.08
CA LEU A 56 -9.39 -7.15 8.79
C LEU A 56 -9.34 -5.66 8.46
N VAL A 57 -8.87 -5.34 7.26
CA VAL A 57 -8.81 -3.99 6.71
C VAL A 57 -9.54 -3.93 5.37
N ASP A 58 -10.11 -2.78 5.06
CA ASP A 58 -10.69 -2.49 3.76
C ASP A 58 -9.63 -1.83 2.88
N VAL A 59 -9.36 -2.43 1.73
CA VAL A 59 -8.35 -1.94 0.80
C VAL A 59 -9.05 -1.32 -0.39
N ARG A 60 -8.81 -0.03 -0.60
CA ARG A 60 -9.24 0.71 -1.78
C ARG A 60 -8.14 0.67 -2.82
N ILE A 61 -8.48 0.15 -3.99
CA ILE A 61 -7.56 -0.07 -5.11
C ILE A 61 -8.00 0.88 -6.22
N ALA A 62 -7.27 1.98 -6.37
CA ALA A 62 -7.47 2.94 -7.46
C ALA A 62 -6.49 2.64 -8.60
N ASP A 63 -6.54 3.47 -9.65
CA ASP A 63 -5.66 3.35 -10.82
C ASP A 63 -4.17 3.40 -10.42
N ARG A 64 -3.80 4.37 -9.58
CA ARG A 64 -2.40 4.64 -9.21
C ARG A 64 -2.04 4.33 -7.76
N THR A 65 -3.03 4.05 -6.91
CA THR A 65 -2.81 3.94 -5.47
C THR A 65 -3.54 2.74 -4.87
N VAL A 66 -2.95 2.23 -3.80
CA VAL A 66 -3.54 1.23 -2.91
C VAL A 66 -3.57 1.80 -1.51
N GLU A 67 -4.78 2.02 -0.99
CA GLU A 67 -5.03 2.60 0.32
C GLU A 67 -5.64 1.55 1.24
N ALA A 68 -5.13 1.41 2.46
CA ALA A 68 -5.70 0.51 3.46
C ALA A 68 -6.43 1.32 4.55
N PHE A 69 -7.62 0.86 4.91
CA PHE A 69 -8.50 1.46 5.91
C PHE A 69 -8.78 0.46 7.02
N TYR A 70 -8.64 0.91 8.27
CA TYR A 70 -9.04 0.15 9.45
C TYR A 70 -10.13 0.93 10.18
N LYS A 71 -11.31 0.32 10.33
CA LYS A 71 -12.48 0.95 10.97
C LYS A 71 -12.84 2.33 10.37
N GLY A 72 -12.70 2.47 9.06
CA GLY A 72 -13.01 3.70 8.32
C GLY A 72 -11.88 4.73 8.28
N GLU A 73 -10.80 4.57 9.05
CA GLU A 73 -9.64 5.46 9.00
C GLU A 73 -8.56 4.92 8.06
N ARG A 74 -8.00 5.79 7.22
CA ARG A 74 -6.90 5.43 6.33
C ARG A 74 -5.62 5.24 7.14
N VAL A 75 -5.10 4.01 7.16
CA VAL A 75 -3.90 3.64 7.93
C VAL A 75 -2.65 3.50 7.07
N ALA A 76 -2.81 3.33 5.75
CA ALA A 76 -1.70 3.25 4.80
C ALA A 76 -2.13 3.74 3.41
N SER A 77 -1.18 4.29 2.65
CA SER A 77 -1.34 4.64 1.25
C SER A 77 -0.04 4.34 0.50
N HIS A 78 -0.13 3.61 -0.59
CA HIS A 78 0.99 3.21 -1.43
C HIS A 78 0.73 3.55 -2.89
N ALA A 79 1.79 3.82 -3.64
CA ALA A 79 1.72 3.77 -5.08
C ALA A 79 1.48 2.32 -5.53
N LYS A 80 0.59 2.12 -6.49
CA LYS A 80 0.31 0.79 -7.04
C LYS A 80 1.54 0.27 -7.77
N SER A 81 2.07 -0.87 -7.32
CA SER A 81 3.25 -1.49 -7.93
C SER A 81 2.92 -2.09 -9.30
N PRO A 82 3.82 -1.95 -10.30
CA PRO A 82 3.63 -2.56 -11.61
C PRO A 82 3.90 -4.08 -11.54
N GLY A 83 3.16 -4.86 -12.34
CA GLY A 83 3.37 -6.32 -12.41
C GLY A 83 2.93 -7.05 -11.15
N ARG A 84 3.68 -8.09 -10.76
CA ARG A 84 3.40 -8.95 -9.60
C ARG A 84 4.67 -9.21 -8.82
N ARG A 85 4.51 -9.68 -7.59
CA ARG A 85 5.54 -10.10 -6.64
C ARG A 85 6.37 -8.98 -6.00
N ASN A 86 5.90 -7.74 -6.04
CA ASN A 86 6.57 -6.63 -5.38
C ASN A 86 6.16 -6.51 -3.91
N HIS A 87 7.06 -5.99 -3.08
CA HIS A 87 6.79 -5.61 -1.68
C HIS A 87 6.99 -4.11 -1.49
N ALA A 88 5.91 -3.38 -1.21
CA ALA A 88 5.94 -1.97 -0.84
C ALA A 88 5.89 -1.83 0.69
N THR A 89 7.08 -1.69 1.29
CA THR A 89 7.23 -1.58 2.74
C THR A 89 7.55 -0.15 3.17
N LEU A 90 6.74 0.43 4.06
CA LEU A 90 7.06 1.68 4.75
C LEU A 90 7.75 1.36 6.08
N ALA A 91 8.83 2.07 6.39
CA ALA A 91 9.61 1.85 7.62
C ALA A 91 8.76 2.06 8.88
N ASP A 92 7.83 3.02 8.86
CA ASP A 92 6.95 3.31 10.00
C ASP A 92 5.94 2.20 10.29
N HIS A 93 5.67 1.34 9.31
CA HIS A 93 4.83 0.17 9.50
C HIS A 93 5.53 -0.95 10.26
N MET A 94 6.87 -0.97 10.26
CA MET A 94 7.64 -2.01 10.91
C MET A 94 7.58 -1.87 12.45
N PRO A 95 7.53 -3.01 13.19
CA PRO A 95 7.81 -3.03 14.62
C PRO A 95 9.16 -2.39 14.93
N SER A 96 9.31 -1.76 16.10
CA SER A 96 10.56 -1.10 16.50
C SER A 96 11.78 -2.03 16.43
N ALA A 97 11.61 -3.29 16.82
CA ALA A 97 12.64 -4.33 16.71
C ALA A 97 13.05 -4.55 15.24
N HIS A 98 12.10 -4.73 14.31
CA HIS A 98 12.39 -4.90 12.89
C HIS A 98 13.00 -3.64 12.28
N ARG A 99 12.53 -2.45 12.66
CA ARG A 99 13.07 -1.16 12.18
C ARG A 99 14.55 -0.98 12.53
N ARG A 100 14.94 -1.38 13.74
CA ARG A 100 16.35 -1.39 14.18
C ARG A 100 17.21 -2.35 13.34
N HIS A 101 16.63 -3.46 12.88
CA HIS A 101 17.31 -4.46 12.06
C HIS A 101 17.16 -4.24 10.54
N ALA A 102 16.29 -3.35 10.08
CA ALA A 102 16.05 -3.08 8.66
C ALA A 102 17.31 -2.59 7.92
N SER A 103 18.30 -2.11 8.69
CA SER A 103 19.58 -1.62 8.20
C SER A 103 20.70 -2.69 8.14
N TRP A 104 20.39 -3.98 8.37
CA TRP A 104 21.30 -5.10 8.13
C TRP A 104 21.43 -5.35 6.62
N THR A 105 22.28 -4.56 5.96
CA THR A 105 22.74 -4.84 4.61
C THR A 105 23.79 -5.96 4.63
N PRO A 106 24.03 -6.69 3.53
CA PRO A 106 25.09 -7.71 3.45
C PRO A 106 26.45 -7.19 3.94
N THR A 107 26.83 -5.97 3.56
CA THR A 107 28.04 -5.30 4.03
C THR A 107 28.10 -5.14 5.55
N ARG A 108 26.96 -4.83 6.17
CA ARG A 108 26.86 -4.66 7.62
C ARG A 108 26.83 -6.01 8.33
N ILE A 109 26.23 -7.04 7.71
CA ILE A 109 26.27 -8.43 8.18
C ILE A 109 27.74 -8.90 8.27
N SER A 110 28.51 -8.71 7.19
CA SER A 110 29.92 -9.08 7.14
C SER A 110 30.75 -8.30 8.17
N PHE A 111 30.55 -6.98 8.30
CA PHE A 111 31.27 -6.16 9.28
C PHE A 111 31.01 -6.59 10.73
N VAL A 112 29.77 -6.91 11.08
CA VAL A 112 29.46 -7.40 12.43
C VAL A 112 30.06 -8.79 12.67
N ALA A 113 30.04 -9.66 11.67
CA ALA A 113 30.62 -10.99 11.75
C ALA A 113 32.15 -10.96 11.93
N GLU A 114 32.85 -10.06 11.24
CA GLU A 114 34.29 -9.80 11.45
C GLU A 114 34.61 -9.34 12.86
N LYS A 115 33.75 -8.50 13.46
CA LYS A 115 33.94 -7.99 14.82
C LYS A 115 33.74 -9.06 15.90
N ILE A 116 32.95 -10.10 15.61
CA ILE A 116 32.74 -11.25 16.51
C ILE A 116 33.91 -12.22 16.39
N GLY A 117 34.40 -12.47 15.17
CA GLY A 117 35.62 -13.24 14.94
C GLY A 117 35.68 -13.90 13.57
N PRO A 118 36.87 -14.40 13.17
CA PRO A 118 37.10 -14.92 11.82
C PRO A 118 36.22 -16.14 11.49
N SER A 119 35.92 -16.99 12.48
CA SER A 119 35.03 -18.14 12.30
C SER A 119 33.58 -17.74 12.03
N THR A 120 33.12 -16.61 12.55
CA THR A 120 31.76 -16.10 12.32
C THR A 120 31.67 -15.35 11.00
N ALA A 121 32.72 -14.61 10.63
CA ALA A 121 32.83 -13.94 9.33
C ALA A 121 32.75 -14.92 8.15
N ALA A 122 33.39 -16.09 8.27
CA ALA A 122 33.39 -17.13 7.23
C ALA A 122 31.99 -17.66 6.84
N LEU A 123 30.99 -17.50 7.71
CA LEU A 123 29.60 -17.94 7.48
C LEU A 123 28.73 -16.90 6.76
N THR A 124 29.27 -15.72 6.44
CA THR A 124 28.52 -14.60 5.82
C THR A 124 28.81 -14.38 4.34
N THR A 125 29.61 -15.27 3.73
CA THR A 125 30.01 -15.27 2.31
C THR A 125 29.07 -16.08 1.43
#